data_AF-A0A3B9NN60-F1
#
_entry.id   AF-A0A3B9NN60-F1
#
_cell.length_a   1.000
_cell.length_b   1.000
_cell.length_c   1.000
_cell.angle_alpha   90.00
_cell.angle_beta   90.00
_cell.angle_gamma   90.00
#
_symmetry.space_group_name_H-M   'P 1'
#
loop_
_entity.id
_entity.type
_entity.pdbx_description
1 polymer ?
#
loop_
_entity_poly.entity_id
_entity_poly.type
_entity_poly.pdbx_seq_one_letter_code
_entity_poly.pdbx_strand_id
1 'polypeptide(L)'
;MVHLHQIFLAGLLGLMLSAPTLAAQSAPVQPAWMTEAVIRDLVALELTASQRALLQEGLGNTLRAIQADVHKITKRGGFGLEKKIKRANKFHWRAFEEMMRPTLSKGQEPIFERYLQNQIQAVTINLSGDEPLHSIRSN
;
A
#
# COMPACT_ATOMS: atom_id res chain seq x y z
N MET A 1 -41.93 -66.12 5.82
CA MET A 1 -40.94 -66.46 4.78
C MET A 1 -40.66 -65.23 3.94
N VAL A 2 -39.40 -64.80 3.96
CA VAL A 2 -38.66 -64.01 2.95
C VAL A 2 -39.01 -62.53 2.71
N HIS A 3 -37.97 -61.71 2.85
CA HIS A 3 -37.80 -60.28 2.57
C HIS A 3 -38.10 -59.84 1.12
N LEU A 4 -38.52 -58.58 0.95
CA LEU A 4 -38.15 -57.68 -0.17
C LEU A 4 -38.61 -56.25 0.23
N HIS A 5 -37.69 -55.31 0.52
CA HIS A 5 -37.33 -54.18 -0.38
C HIS A 5 -38.52 -53.23 -0.66
N GLN A 6 -38.45 -51.91 -0.54
CA GLN A 6 -37.34 -50.97 -0.59
C GLN A 6 -37.96 -49.55 -0.42
N ILE A 7 -37.25 -48.68 0.30
CA ILE A 7 -36.88 -47.33 -0.14
C ILE A 7 -37.88 -46.15 0.01
N PHE A 8 -37.45 -45.22 0.89
CA PHE A 8 -37.45 -43.75 0.80
C PHE A 8 -38.82 -43.02 0.86
N LEU A 9 -38.97 -41.82 1.44
CA LEU A 9 -38.07 -40.69 1.54
C LEU A 9 -38.44 -39.84 2.77
N ALA A 10 -37.47 -39.58 3.64
CA ALA A 10 -37.55 -38.51 4.62
C ALA A 10 -37.55 -37.15 3.89
N GLY A 11 -38.65 -36.42 3.98
CA GLY A 11 -38.80 -35.09 3.39
C GLY A 11 -39.21 -34.07 4.43
N LEU A 12 -38.35 -33.82 5.43
CA LEU A 12 -38.59 -32.76 6.41
C LEU A 12 -37.26 -32.18 6.89
N LEU A 13 -36.67 -31.33 6.05
CA LEU A 13 -35.73 -30.32 6.52
C LEU A 13 -35.75 -29.13 5.55
N GLY A 14 -36.61 -28.16 5.86
CA GLY A 14 -36.51 -26.82 5.28
C GLY A 14 -35.22 -26.17 5.76
N LEU A 15 -34.15 -26.35 4.98
CA LEU A 15 -32.95 -25.56 5.13
C LEU A 15 -33.21 -24.23 4.41
N MET A 16 -33.70 -23.24 5.16
CA MET A 16 -33.62 -21.85 4.75
C MET A 16 -32.15 -21.56 4.47
N LEU A 17 -31.81 -21.34 3.19
CA LEU A 17 -30.53 -20.77 2.80
C LEU A 17 -30.43 -19.39 3.44
N SER A 18 -29.86 -19.33 4.63
CA SER A 18 -29.26 -18.11 5.17
C SER A 18 -28.08 -17.78 4.26
N ALA A 19 -28.34 -16.99 3.21
CA ALA A 19 -27.29 -16.36 2.43
C ALA A 19 -26.36 -15.65 3.41
N PRO A 20 -25.03 -15.91 3.40
CA PRO A 20 -24.13 -15.05 4.13
C PRO A 20 -24.12 -13.72 3.38
N THR A 21 -24.91 -12.76 3.83
CA THR A 21 -24.60 -11.34 3.62
C THR A 21 -23.32 -11.07 4.39
N LEU A 22 -22.18 -11.47 3.80
CA LEU A 22 -20.89 -10.92 4.16
C LEU A 22 -20.86 -9.51 3.57
N ALA A 23 -21.61 -8.60 4.20
CA ALA A 23 -21.32 -7.19 4.11
C ALA A 23 -19.92 -7.06 4.72
N ALA A 24 -18.89 -7.16 3.86
CA ALA A 24 -17.53 -6.81 4.19
C ALA A 24 -17.59 -5.37 4.70
N GLN A 25 -17.60 -5.24 6.02
CA GLN A 25 -17.40 -3.96 6.69
C GLN A 25 -16.16 -3.38 6.05
N SER A 26 -16.34 -2.26 5.35
CA SER A 26 -15.28 -1.56 4.66
C SER A 26 -14.40 -0.93 5.73
N ALA A 27 -13.55 -1.75 6.35
CA ALA A 27 -12.42 -1.28 7.12
C ALA A 27 -11.66 -0.29 6.20
N PRO A 28 -11.18 0.85 6.72
CA PRO A 28 -10.38 1.77 5.93
C PRO A 28 -9.28 0.96 5.24
N VAL A 29 -9.34 0.85 3.92
CA VAL A 29 -8.34 0.10 3.16
C VAL A 29 -7.05 0.90 3.31
N GLN A 30 -6.17 0.41 4.17
CA GLN A 30 -4.84 0.97 4.34
C GLN A 30 -4.17 0.97 2.96
N PRO A 31 -3.65 2.11 2.50
CA PRO A 31 -3.00 2.14 1.20
C PRO A 31 -1.87 1.11 1.18
N ALA A 32 -1.72 0.36 0.08
CA ALA A 32 -0.72 -0.72 -0.01
C ALA A 32 0.73 -0.26 0.25
N TRP A 33 1.00 1.04 0.12
CA TRP A 33 2.29 1.67 0.40
C TRP A 33 2.52 2.06 1.87
N MET A 34 1.50 1.93 2.73
CA MET A 34 1.62 2.08 4.18
C MET A 34 1.67 0.68 4.80
N THR A 35 2.82 0.03 4.85
CA THR A 35 2.94 -1.28 5.54
C THR A 35 3.06 -1.09 7.06
N GLU A 36 2.89 -2.16 7.82
CA GLU A 36 3.11 -2.14 9.28
C GLU A 36 4.53 -1.64 9.63
N ALA A 37 5.54 -2.03 8.84
CA ALA A 37 6.91 -1.56 9.04
C ALA A 37 7.06 -0.04 8.85
N VAL A 38 6.42 0.51 7.80
CA VAL A 38 6.37 1.95 7.55
C VAL A 38 5.70 2.68 8.71
N ILE A 39 4.55 2.18 9.18
CA ILE A 39 3.82 2.81 10.29
C ILE A 39 4.64 2.79 11.58
N ARG A 40 5.22 1.64 11.92
CA ARG A 40 6.04 1.49 13.13
C ARG A 40 7.19 2.50 13.13
N ASP A 41 7.92 2.62 12.02
CA ASP A 41 9.05 3.55 11.95
C ASP A 41 8.61 5.01 11.89
N LEU A 42 7.46 5.32 11.27
CA LEU A 42 6.87 6.66 11.30
C LEU A 42 6.47 7.10 12.71
N VAL A 43 5.91 6.18 13.51
CA VAL A 43 5.59 6.46 14.92
C VAL A 43 6.86 6.63 15.74
N ALA A 44 7.85 5.76 15.55
CA ALA A 44 9.13 5.81 16.28
C ALA A 44 9.99 7.06 15.96
N LEU A 45 9.72 7.75 14.85
CA LEU A 45 10.39 9.00 14.51
C LEU A 45 10.07 10.15 15.47
N GLU A 46 8.96 10.07 16.21
CA GLU A 46 8.53 11.10 17.17
C GLU A 46 8.62 12.52 16.59
N LEU A 47 8.12 12.69 15.36
CA LEU A 47 8.22 13.97 14.66
C LEU A 47 7.44 15.06 15.39
N THR A 48 8.06 16.24 15.50
CA THR A 48 7.36 17.46 15.91
C THR A 48 6.26 17.81 14.91
N ALA A 49 5.35 18.72 15.30
CA ALA A 49 4.28 19.15 14.40
C ALA A 49 4.83 19.74 13.08
N SER A 50 5.91 20.52 13.14
CA SER A 50 6.55 21.11 11.95
C SER A 50 7.22 20.06 11.07
N GLN A 51 7.96 19.11 11.67
CA GLN A 51 8.57 18.00 10.93
C GLN A 51 7.50 17.11 10.28
N ARG A 52 6.38 16.88 10.97
CA ARG A 52 5.26 16.07 10.44
C ARG A 52 4.58 16.74 9.24
N ALA A 53 4.35 18.05 9.30
CA ALA A 53 3.80 18.80 8.18
C ALA A 53 4.72 18.70 6.95
N LEU A 54 6.03 18.87 7.16
CA LEU A 54 7.04 18.77 6.11
C LEU A 54 7.14 17.34 5.53
N LEU A 55 7.05 16.30 6.37
CA LEU A 55 6.98 14.91 5.91
C LEU A 55 5.73 14.65 5.08
N GLN A 56 4.56 15.11 5.52
CA GLN A 56 3.29 14.90 4.80
C GLN A 56 3.31 15.56 3.42
N GLU A 57 3.75 16.81 3.35
CA GLU A 57 3.86 17.55 2.09
C GLU A 57 4.90 16.89 1.16
N GLY A 58 6.10 16.63 1.68
CA GLY A 58 7.19 16.06 0.91
C GLY A 58 6.88 14.65 0.39
N LEU A 59 6.30 13.79 1.23
CA LEU A 59 5.89 12.45 0.83
C LEU A 59 4.76 12.53 -0.21
N GLY A 60 3.75 13.38 0.01
CA GLY A 60 2.66 13.58 -0.93
C GLY A 60 3.14 14.03 -2.31
N ASN A 61 4.07 14.99 -2.36
CA ASN A 61 4.71 15.44 -3.60
C ASN A 61 5.49 14.31 -4.28
N THR A 62 6.26 13.55 -3.50
CA THR A 62 7.08 12.42 -3.99
C THR A 62 6.23 11.33 -4.62
N LEU A 63 5.16 10.91 -3.93
CA LEU A 63 4.26 9.86 -4.43
C LEU A 63 3.53 10.30 -5.70
N ARG A 64 3.08 11.57 -5.78
CA ARG A 64 2.47 12.13 -7.00
C ARG A 64 3.45 12.15 -8.18
N ALA A 65 4.69 12.57 -7.95
CA ALA A 65 5.72 12.60 -9.01
C ALA A 65 6.05 11.19 -9.51
N ILE A 66 6.20 10.22 -8.58
CA ILE A 66 6.38 8.80 -8.91
C ILE A 66 5.22 8.27 -9.75
N GLN A 67 3.98 8.55 -9.36
CA GLN A 67 2.80 8.11 -10.10
C GLN A 67 2.77 8.71 -11.53
N ALA A 68 3.14 9.98 -11.68
CA ALA A 68 3.24 10.62 -12.99
C ALA A 68 4.31 9.98 -13.89
N ASP A 69 5.49 9.67 -13.34
CA ASP A 69 6.56 9.01 -14.07
C ASP A 69 6.19 7.58 -14.47
N VAL A 70 5.58 6.82 -13.57
CA VAL A 70 5.07 5.47 -13.85
C VAL A 70 4.05 5.53 -15.00
N HIS A 71 3.05 6.41 -14.92
CA HIS A 71 2.06 6.58 -15.97
C HIS A 71 2.72 6.94 -17.32
N LYS A 72 3.62 7.92 -17.33
CA LYS A 72 4.34 8.35 -18.53
C LYS A 72 5.18 7.24 -19.16
N ILE A 73 5.91 6.48 -18.35
CA ILE A 73 6.80 5.41 -18.81
C ILE A 73 5.98 4.21 -19.32
N THR A 74 4.96 3.79 -18.58
CA THR A 74 4.08 2.68 -18.98
C THR A 74 3.33 3.02 -20.25
N LYS A 75 2.80 4.25 -20.39
CA LYS A 75 2.14 4.72 -21.61
C LYS A 75 3.06 4.71 -22.84
N ARG A 76 4.35 5.03 -22.66
CA ARG A 76 5.35 4.97 -23.74
C ARG A 76 5.70 3.53 -24.12
N GLY A 77 5.62 2.60 -23.18
CA GLY A 77 5.92 1.18 -23.40
C GLY A 77 7.38 0.88 -23.74
N GLY A 78 7.59 -0.30 -24.33
CA GLY A 78 8.89 -0.84 -24.72
C GLY A 78 9.59 -1.65 -23.62
N PHE A 79 10.81 -2.10 -23.90
CA PHE A 79 11.54 -3.00 -23.01
C PHE A 79 12.07 -2.30 -21.75
N GLY A 80 12.19 -3.08 -20.65
CA GLY A 80 12.84 -2.66 -19.41
C GLY A 80 12.10 -1.56 -18.63
N LEU A 81 10.76 -1.58 -18.61
CA LEU A 81 9.93 -0.59 -17.91
C LEU A 81 10.30 -0.46 -16.43
N GLU A 82 10.44 -1.58 -15.72
CA GLU A 82 10.81 -1.61 -14.30
C GLU A 82 12.10 -0.81 -14.03
N LYS A 83 13.15 -1.04 -14.83
CA LYS A 83 14.44 -0.35 -14.69
C LYS A 83 14.31 1.14 -15.00
N LYS A 84 13.45 1.54 -15.93
CA LYS A 84 13.18 2.95 -16.26
C LYS A 84 12.44 3.63 -15.10
N ILE A 85 11.40 2.99 -14.56
CA ILE A 85 10.63 3.48 -13.42
C ILE A 85 11.53 3.63 -12.18
N LYS A 86 12.32 2.60 -11.86
CA LYS A 86 13.27 2.63 -10.74
C LYS A 86 14.28 3.78 -10.86
N ARG A 87 14.77 4.06 -12.07
CA ARG A 87 15.69 5.17 -12.33
C ARG A 87 15.02 6.54 -12.17
N ALA A 88 13.80 6.70 -12.66
CA ALA A 88 13.04 7.94 -12.51
C ALA A 88 12.73 8.23 -11.03
N ASN A 89 12.19 7.24 -10.31
CA ASN A 89 11.78 7.38 -8.91
C ASN A 89 12.96 7.69 -7.97
N LYS A 90 14.18 7.27 -8.30
CA LYS A 90 15.38 7.52 -7.50
C LYS A 90 15.60 9.01 -7.20
N PHE A 91 15.28 9.88 -8.15
CA PHE A 91 15.45 11.33 -7.98
C PHE A 91 14.45 11.90 -6.98
N HIS A 92 13.19 11.45 -7.03
CA HIS A 92 12.14 11.91 -6.11
C HIS A 92 12.43 11.50 -4.66
N TRP A 93 12.91 10.26 -4.46
CA TRP A 93 13.30 9.81 -3.12
C TRP A 93 14.50 10.57 -2.56
N ARG A 94 15.50 10.89 -3.39
CA ARG A 94 16.63 11.72 -2.97
C ARG A 94 16.20 13.13 -2.58
N ALA A 95 15.34 13.77 -3.38
CA ALA A 95 14.83 15.09 -3.06
C ALA A 95 14.03 15.10 -1.73
N PHE A 96 13.22 14.07 -1.49
CA PHE A 96 12.51 13.89 -0.23
C PHE A 96 13.47 13.73 0.97
N GLU A 97 14.50 12.91 0.80
CA GLU A 97 15.53 12.69 1.80
C GLU A 97 16.33 13.97 2.12
N GLU A 98 16.79 14.68 1.09
CA GLU A 98 17.53 15.95 1.22
C GLU A 98 16.71 17.05 1.90
N MET A 99 15.38 17.06 1.68
CA MET A 99 14.47 17.97 2.34
C MET A 99 14.24 17.62 3.82
N MET A 100 14.11 16.33 4.16
CA MET A 100 13.85 15.88 5.54
C MET A 100 15.09 15.95 6.42
N ARG A 101 16.24 15.43 5.96
CA ARG A 101 17.45 15.24 6.80
C ARG A 101 17.87 16.47 7.62
N PRO A 102 17.91 17.70 7.07
CA PRO A 102 18.35 18.88 7.82
C PRO A 102 17.44 19.24 9.00
N THR A 103 16.20 18.75 9.01
CA THR A 103 15.19 19.05 10.03
C THR A 103 15.20 18.07 11.19
N LEU A 104 15.89 16.94 11.03
CA LEU A 104 15.89 15.85 12.00
C LEU A 104 16.99 16.05 13.05
N SER A 105 16.71 15.59 14.26
CA SER A 105 17.76 15.46 15.28
C SER A 105 18.64 14.24 14.99
N LYS A 106 19.86 14.22 15.55
CA LYS A 106 20.80 13.09 15.41
C LYS A 106 20.20 11.74 15.83
N GLY A 107 19.28 11.73 16.82
CA GLY A 107 18.60 10.51 17.25
C GLY A 107 17.54 10.02 16.26
N GLN A 108 16.95 10.92 15.47
CA GLN A 108 15.92 10.59 14.48
C GLN A 108 16.52 10.07 13.16
N GLU A 109 17.74 10.50 12.79
CA GLU A 109 18.40 10.11 11.52
C GLU A 109 18.42 8.60 11.24
N PRO A 110 18.87 7.71 12.15
CA PRO A 110 18.87 6.26 11.86
C PRO A 110 17.46 5.66 11.76
N ILE A 111 16.47 6.24 12.45
CA ILE A 111 15.07 5.82 12.35
C ILE A 111 14.50 6.27 11.01
N PHE A 112 14.84 7.48 10.57
CA PHE A 112 14.41 8.02 9.28
C PHE A 112 14.99 7.22 8.11
N GLU A 113 16.26 6.82 8.19
CA GLU A 113 16.87 5.95 7.18
C GLU A 113 16.08 4.64 7.03
N ARG A 114 15.74 4.00 8.15
CA ARG A 114 14.95 2.75 8.15
C ARG A 114 13.52 2.99 7.62
N TYR A 115 12.87 4.06 8.06
CA TYR A 115 11.57 4.49 7.54
C TYR A 115 11.61 4.68 6.02
N LEU A 116 12.61 5.40 5.51
CA LEU A 116 12.76 5.71 4.09
C LEU A 116 12.96 4.43 3.27
N GLN A 117 13.81 3.51 3.74
CA GLN A 117 14.01 2.22 3.08
C GLN A 117 12.70 1.40 3.02
N ASN A 118 11.97 1.33 4.13
CA ASN A 118 10.69 0.63 4.19
C ASN A 118 9.63 1.27 3.29
N GLN A 119 9.60 2.61 3.22
CA GLN A 119 8.68 3.36 2.37
C GLN A 119 8.99 3.15 0.89
N ILE A 120 10.27 3.18 0.50
CA ILE A 120 10.72 2.90 -0.87
C ILE A 120 10.36 1.46 -1.26
N GLN A 121 10.58 0.50 -0.37
CA GLN A 121 10.26 -0.90 -0.63
C GLN A 121 8.75 -1.11 -0.79
N ALA A 122 7.93 -0.55 0.10
CA ALA A 122 6.48 -0.64 0.04
C ALA A 122 5.93 -0.04 -1.26
N VAL A 123 6.41 1.15 -1.66
CA VAL A 123 6.01 1.76 -2.93
C VAL A 123 6.50 0.93 -4.12
N THR A 124 7.73 0.42 -4.09
CA THR A 124 8.27 -0.39 -5.19
C THR A 124 7.45 -1.67 -5.40
N ILE A 125 7.12 -2.39 -4.32
CA ILE A 125 6.27 -3.59 -4.39
C ILE A 125 4.91 -3.23 -5.00
N ASN A 126 4.32 -2.12 -4.52
CA ASN A 126 3.03 -1.66 -5.03
C ASN A 126 3.08 -1.27 -6.52
N LEU A 127 4.18 -0.66 -6.97
CA LEU A 127 4.36 -0.29 -8.39
C LEU A 127 4.63 -1.50 -9.31
N SER A 128 5.12 -2.61 -8.76
CA SER A 128 5.38 -3.85 -9.49
C SER A 128 4.15 -4.77 -9.58
N GLY A 129 3.08 -4.47 -8.83
CA GLY A 129 1.78 -5.14 -8.97
C GLY A 129 1.03 -4.70 -10.23
N ASP A 130 0.00 -5.47 -10.62
CA ASP A 130 -0.79 -5.21 -11.83
C ASP A 130 -1.62 -3.90 -11.78
N GLU A 131 -1.73 -3.24 -10.63
CA GLU A 131 -2.52 -2.01 -10.46
C GLU A 131 -1.66 -0.80 -10.02
N PRO A 132 -1.72 0.33 -10.76
CA PRO A 132 -1.05 1.56 -10.35
C PRO A 132 -1.69 2.11 -9.06
N LEU A 133 -0.85 2.67 -8.17
CA LEU A 133 -1.22 3.40 -6.94
C LEU A 133 -2.68 3.90 -6.99
N HIS A 134 -3.59 3.19 -6.31
CA HIS A 134 -4.97 3.64 -6.17
C HIS A 134 -4.96 5.06 -5.65
N SER A 135 -5.67 5.93 -6.36
CA SER A 135 -5.84 7.36 -6.15
C SER A 135 -5.46 7.81 -4.73
N ILE A 136 -4.35 8.54 -4.60
CA ILE A 136 -4.20 9.49 -3.49
C ILE A 136 -5.27 10.56 -3.74
N ARG A 137 -6.49 10.31 -3.26
CA ARG A 137 -7.56 11.32 -3.24
C ARG A 137 -7.09 12.42 -2.30
N SER A 138 -6.83 13.61 -2.84
CA SER A 138 -6.90 14.83 -2.05
C SER A 138 -8.35 14.95 -1.58
N ASN A 139 -8.56 15.01 -0.27
CA ASN A 139 -9.71 15.76 0.23
C ASN A 139 -9.52 17.24 -0.10
#